data_AF-A0A8H5FZ47-F1
#
_entry.id   AF-A0A8H5FZ47-F1
#
_cell.length_a   1.000
_cell.length_b   1.000
_cell.length_c   1.000
_cell.angle_alpha   90.00
_cell.angle_beta   90.00
_cell.angle_gamma   90.00
#
_symmetry.space_group_name_H-M   'P 1'
#
loop_
_entity.id
_entity.type
_entity.pdbx_description
1 polymer ?
#
loop_
_entity_poly.entity_id
_entity_poly.type
_entity_poly.pdbx_seq_one_letter_code
_entity_poly.pdbx_strand_id
1 'polypeptide(L)'
;MMRRIVTTSFVLLGLSIALGHADVLSNRAVKPRAESPPQAVLFCSPSRRFLISYGPFNQHFNPTNATPPIFQVFNEAFLDILGSNASIAEIASNATFAFAHEAPVYIPETDEVFFASDEGVPLGHSDLNHNNMVFKLSLANAERALQESGGEAVNVPITHVPLDDNVQMTNGGTGPFRGNIVLVNTGRGPRPPNVVLVNPQPPNNVTVLLNNYYGRQFNSLNDVKVLPGTDILFFTDVQYGFISGLRDAPLMENHVYRLDPDTGAVRVVATDLDKPNGLAFTADGRTVYVSDSGAAGGSVTEPTTIYVFDVDPTTHAFTNRRVLAYVDAGIADGLQVDTDGNVYSACSDGVHVFAPDGTLLGKLFIDMISANLVFAPPNRVVMLAGTKVFLAKIAAKGVV
;
A
#
# COMPACT_ATOMS: atom_id res chain seq x y z
N MET A 1 -14.19 -67.53 -28.20
CA MET A 1 -14.20 -68.58 -27.15
C MET A 1 -14.73 -67.94 -25.88
N MET A 2 -15.92 -68.37 -25.44
CA MET A 2 -16.63 -67.91 -24.22
C MET A 2 -15.88 -68.24 -22.91
N ARG A 3 -16.08 -67.40 -21.87
CA ARG A 3 -16.50 -67.74 -20.47
C ARG A 3 -16.33 -66.48 -19.60
N ARG A 4 -17.38 -65.81 -19.10
CA ARG A 4 -18.24 -66.08 -17.92
C ARG A 4 -17.48 -66.31 -16.59
N ILE A 5 -17.51 -65.25 -15.76
CA ILE A 5 -17.88 -65.13 -14.33
C ILE A 5 -17.45 -66.25 -13.37
N VAL A 6 -16.72 -65.86 -12.31
CA VAL A 6 -17.00 -66.29 -10.91
C VAL A 6 -16.72 -65.13 -9.96
N THR A 7 -17.75 -64.72 -9.22
CA THR A 7 -17.71 -63.89 -8.00
C THR A 7 -17.35 -64.79 -6.81
N THR A 8 -16.50 -64.32 -5.89
CA THR A 8 -16.43 -64.92 -4.55
C THR A 8 -16.08 -63.85 -3.52
N SER A 9 -17.04 -63.58 -2.62
CA SER A 9 -16.86 -62.78 -1.42
C SER A 9 -16.00 -63.53 -0.41
N PHE A 10 -15.06 -62.83 0.23
CA PHE A 10 -14.45 -63.27 1.48
C PHE A 10 -14.65 -62.18 2.53
N VAL A 11 -15.38 -62.56 3.58
CA VAL A 11 -15.42 -61.91 4.89
C VAL A 11 -14.05 -62.12 5.52
N LEU A 12 -13.43 -61.05 6.06
CA LEU A 12 -12.31 -61.21 6.97
C LEU A 12 -12.46 -60.31 8.20
N LEU A 13 -12.36 -60.98 9.35
CA LEU A 13 -12.43 -60.47 10.71
C LEU A 13 -11.46 -59.31 10.96
N GLY A 14 -11.89 -58.39 11.82
CA GLY A 14 -11.03 -57.38 12.41
C GLY A 14 -9.93 -57.98 13.28
N LEU A 15 -8.75 -57.39 13.19
CA LEU A 15 -7.77 -57.38 14.26
C LEU A 15 -7.13 -55.99 14.27
N SER A 16 -7.38 -55.26 15.35
CA SER A 16 -6.78 -53.95 15.63
C SER A 16 -5.32 -54.16 16.03
N ILE A 17 -4.38 -53.55 15.29
CA ILE A 17 -2.98 -53.43 15.70
C ILE A 17 -2.68 -51.93 15.76
N ALA A 18 -2.59 -51.42 16.98
CA ALA A 18 -2.11 -50.09 17.27
C ALA A 18 -0.60 -50.03 17.02
N LEU A 19 -0.18 -49.25 16.02
CA LEU A 19 1.22 -48.85 15.82
C LEU A 19 1.33 -47.37 16.21
N GLY A 20 1.79 -47.13 17.44
CA GLY A 20 2.16 -45.80 17.90
C GLY A 20 3.35 -45.29 17.10
N HIS A 21 3.14 -44.24 16.31
CA HIS A 21 4.21 -43.38 15.82
C HIS A 21 4.24 -42.16 16.74
N ALA A 22 5.34 -42.04 17.48
CA ALA A 22 5.63 -40.87 18.28
C ALA A 22 5.96 -39.71 17.35
N ASP A 23 5.15 -38.66 17.40
CA ASP A 23 5.44 -37.38 16.76
C ASP A 23 6.70 -36.78 17.38
N VAL A 24 7.75 -36.64 16.57
CA VAL A 24 8.88 -35.77 16.90
C VAL A 24 8.44 -34.33 16.60
N LEU A 25 7.71 -33.74 17.55
CA LEU A 25 7.46 -32.30 17.55
C LEU A 25 8.79 -31.59 17.79
N SER A 26 9.26 -30.85 16.78
CA SER A 26 10.38 -29.94 16.92
C SER A 26 10.07 -28.91 18.01
N ASN A 27 10.86 -28.90 19.09
CA ASN A 27 10.93 -27.83 20.06
C ASN A 27 11.45 -26.54 19.39
N ARG A 28 10.60 -25.86 18.60
CA ARG A 28 10.74 -24.42 18.41
C ARG A 28 10.18 -23.78 19.67
N ALA A 29 11.02 -23.05 20.40
CA ALA A 29 10.58 -22.25 21.53
C ALA A 29 9.42 -21.35 21.09
N VAL A 30 8.22 -21.59 21.63
CA VAL A 30 7.06 -20.72 21.44
C VAL A 30 7.42 -19.39 22.09
N LYS A 31 7.59 -18.33 21.28
CA LYS A 31 7.76 -16.97 21.82
C LYS A 31 6.57 -16.67 22.75
N PRO A 32 6.79 -16.02 23.91
CA PRO A 32 5.69 -15.52 24.72
C PRO A 32 4.78 -14.64 23.85
N ARG A 33 3.49 -14.96 23.84
CA ARG A 33 2.46 -14.32 23.03
C ARG A 33 2.32 -12.84 23.41
N ALA A 34 2.23 -11.94 22.43
CA ALA A 34 1.83 -10.56 22.72
C ALA A 34 0.37 -10.52 23.19
N GLU A 35 0.08 -9.78 24.26
CA GLU A 35 -1.29 -9.51 24.70
C GLU A 35 -2.03 -8.67 23.64
N SER A 36 -3.35 -8.87 23.52
CA SER A 36 -4.18 -8.10 22.59
C SER A 36 -4.19 -6.62 22.98
N PRO A 37 -3.83 -5.69 22.08
CA PRO A 37 -3.85 -4.27 22.40
C PRO A 37 -5.29 -3.75 22.54
N PRO A 38 -5.51 -2.59 23.18
CA PRO A 38 -6.85 -2.09 23.52
C PRO A 38 -7.79 -1.88 22.34
N GLN A 39 -7.26 -1.49 21.17
CA GLN A 39 -8.04 -1.23 19.96
C GLN A 39 -8.20 -2.47 19.05
N ALA A 40 -7.76 -3.66 19.49
CA ALA A 40 -7.89 -4.88 18.69
C ALA A 40 -9.25 -5.56 18.85
N VAL A 41 -9.87 -5.91 17.72
CA VAL A 41 -11.10 -6.69 17.62
C VAL A 41 -10.78 -8.02 16.92
N LEU A 42 -10.97 -9.13 17.64
CA LEU A 42 -10.58 -10.47 17.16
C LEU A 42 -11.68 -11.12 16.31
N PHE A 43 -11.30 -11.52 15.10
CA PHE A 43 -12.08 -12.28 14.12
C PHE A 43 -11.53 -13.70 13.92
N CYS A 44 -10.49 -14.08 14.65
CA CYS A 44 -9.87 -15.39 14.65
C CYS A 44 -10.73 -16.43 15.41
N SER A 45 -11.87 -16.84 14.82
CA SER A 45 -12.66 -17.97 15.31
C SER A 45 -12.09 -19.31 14.81
N PRO A 46 -12.14 -20.40 15.60
CA PRO A 46 -11.77 -21.75 15.17
C PRO A 46 -12.53 -22.23 13.91
N SER A 47 -13.72 -21.70 13.66
CA SER A 47 -14.53 -22.07 12.49
C SER A 47 -14.11 -21.34 11.20
N ARG A 48 -13.36 -20.21 11.29
CA ARG A 48 -12.97 -19.31 10.18
C ARG A 48 -14.08 -18.96 9.17
N ARG A 49 -15.36 -19.15 9.53
CA ARG A 49 -16.51 -18.92 8.65
C ARG A 49 -17.29 -17.70 9.13
N PHE A 50 -17.18 -16.61 8.38
CA PHE A 50 -18.11 -15.50 8.46
C PHE A 50 -19.25 -15.77 7.48
N LEU A 51 -20.35 -16.34 7.99
CA LEU A 51 -21.59 -16.42 7.23
C LEU A 51 -22.27 -15.06 7.36
N ILE A 52 -22.08 -14.19 6.37
CA ILE A 52 -22.77 -12.91 6.28
C ILE A 52 -24.01 -13.05 5.41
N SER A 53 -25.10 -12.38 5.78
CA SER A 53 -26.22 -12.13 4.86
C SER A 53 -25.77 -11.11 3.81
N TYR A 54 -26.09 -11.35 2.53
CA TYR A 54 -25.79 -10.43 1.41
C TYR A 54 -25.97 -8.96 1.80
N GLY A 55 -24.86 -8.22 1.84
CA GLY A 55 -24.83 -6.76 1.92
C GLY A 55 -24.36 -6.18 0.57
N PRO A 56 -24.70 -4.92 0.26
CA PRO A 56 -24.17 -4.25 -0.93
C PRO A 56 -22.65 -4.05 -0.82
N PHE A 57 -21.93 -4.03 -1.96
CA PHE A 57 -20.46 -3.88 -2.03
C PHE A 57 -19.92 -2.58 -1.39
N ASN A 58 -20.80 -1.62 -1.08
CA ASN A 58 -20.44 -0.33 -0.49
C ASN A 58 -20.44 -0.33 1.05
N GLN A 59 -20.69 -1.45 1.72
CA GLN A 59 -20.60 -1.54 3.17
C GLN A 59 -19.29 -2.22 3.59
N HIS A 60 -18.45 -1.52 4.35
CA HIS A 60 -17.22 -2.09 4.89
C HIS A 60 -17.51 -3.20 5.90
N PHE A 61 -16.61 -4.19 5.95
CA PHE A 61 -16.75 -5.31 6.86
C PHE A 61 -16.46 -4.88 8.31
N ASN A 62 -17.52 -4.63 9.09
CA ASN A 62 -17.43 -4.31 10.53
C ASN A 62 -18.58 -4.99 11.31
N PRO A 63 -18.60 -6.34 11.40
CA PRO A 63 -19.75 -7.06 11.95
C PRO A 63 -19.93 -6.90 13.47
N THR A 64 -18.94 -6.34 14.18
CA THR A 64 -19.03 -6.04 15.61
C THR A 64 -19.55 -4.63 15.89
N ASN A 65 -19.78 -3.80 14.85
CA ASN A 65 -20.09 -2.38 14.98
C ASN A 65 -19.09 -1.64 15.89
N ALA A 66 -17.82 -2.02 15.84
CA ALA A 66 -16.79 -1.38 16.64
C ALA A 66 -16.50 0.01 16.06
N THR A 67 -16.35 1.01 16.93
CA THR A 67 -16.12 2.41 16.51
C THR A 67 -14.69 2.57 16.00
N PRO A 68 -14.49 2.93 14.71
CA PRO A 68 -13.16 3.20 14.15
C PRO A 68 -12.52 4.44 14.79
N PRO A 69 -11.18 4.53 14.82
CA PRO A 69 -10.23 3.58 14.25
C PRO A 69 -9.91 2.39 15.18
N ILE A 70 -9.76 1.19 14.60
CA ILE A 70 -9.50 -0.07 15.32
C ILE A 70 -8.53 -0.97 14.54
N PHE A 71 -8.00 -1.99 15.20
CA PHE A 71 -7.29 -3.09 14.54
C PHE A 71 -8.24 -4.29 14.40
N GLN A 72 -8.57 -4.68 13.17
CA GLN A 72 -9.31 -5.92 12.94
C GLN A 72 -8.33 -7.09 12.80
N VAL A 73 -8.44 -8.10 13.67
CA VAL A 73 -7.48 -9.21 13.76
C VAL A 73 -8.08 -10.48 13.15
N PHE A 74 -7.71 -10.80 11.91
CA PHE A 74 -8.19 -12.00 11.20
C PHE A 74 -7.32 -13.24 11.48
N ASN A 75 -6.04 -13.03 11.77
CA ASN A 75 -5.07 -14.05 12.13
C ASN A 75 -4.30 -13.62 13.40
N GLU A 76 -4.06 -14.55 14.32
CA GLU A 76 -3.35 -14.26 15.57
C GLU A 76 -1.92 -13.74 15.36
N ALA A 77 -1.25 -14.10 14.26
CA ALA A 77 0.08 -13.57 13.92
C ALA A 77 0.09 -12.04 13.75
N PHE A 78 -1.07 -11.42 13.50
CA PHE A 78 -1.17 -9.96 13.45
C PHE A 78 -0.91 -9.31 14.82
N LEU A 79 -1.12 -10.02 15.93
CA LEU A 79 -0.83 -9.47 17.26
C LEU A 79 0.67 -9.21 17.47
N ASP A 80 1.55 -10.00 16.84
CA ASP A 80 3.00 -9.77 16.89
C ASP A 80 3.40 -8.53 16.07
N ILE A 81 2.70 -8.28 14.96
CA ILE A 81 2.84 -7.09 14.11
C ILE A 81 2.42 -5.83 14.87
N LEU A 82 1.29 -5.89 15.58
CA LEU A 82 0.77 -4.79 16.38
C LEU A 82 1.66 -4.51 17.60
N GLY A 83 2.03 -5.55 18.35
CA GLY A 83 2.64 -5.42 19.67
C GLY A 83 1.64 -4.99 20.75
N SER A 84 2.06 -5.06 22.02
CA SER A 84 1.17 -4.84 23.18
C SER A 84 0.69 -3.41 23.35
N ASN A 85 1.44 -2.44 22.82
CA ASN A 85 1.18 -1.01 22.99
C ASN A 85 0.64 -0.36 21.71
N ALA A 86 0.02 -1.15 20.84
CA ALA A 86 -0.46 -0.64 19.57
C ALA A 86 -1.57 0.41 19.78
N SER A 87 -1.52 1.49 19.00
CA SER A 87 -2.53 2.54 19.02
C SER A 87 -2.78 3.07 17.60
N ILE A 88 -3.98 3.56 17.33
CA ILE A 88 -4.32 4.22 16.05
C ILE A 88 -5.23 5.41 16.33
N ALA A 89 -4.87 6.58 15.80
CA ALA A 89 -5.63 7.81 16.04
C ALA A 89 -5.56 8.77 14.84
N GLU A 90 -6.58 9.61 14.70
CA GLU A 90 -6.58 10.76 13.80
C GLU A 90 -5.62 11.84 14.33
N ILE A 91 -4.74 12.36 13.47
CA ILE A 91 -3.75 13.38 13.86
C ILE A 91 -3.91 14.71 13.13
N ALA A 92 -4.58 14.73 11.98
CA ALA A 92 -4.90 15.95 11.25
C ALA A 92 -6.20 15.77 10.47
N SER A 93 -7.00 16.82 10.38
CA SER A 93 -8.25 16.80 9.59
C SER A 93 -8.68 18.16 9.05
N ASN A 94 -9.34 18.11 7.90
CA ASN A 94 -9.96 19.25 7.24
C ASN A 94 -11.17 18.77 6.42
N ALA A 95 -12.37 19.01 6.93
CA ALA A 95 -13.60 18.50 6.33
C ALA A 95 -13.92 19.06 4.93
N THR A 96 -13.29 20.17 4.53
CA THR A 96 -13.59 20.86 3.27
C THR A 96 -12.46 20.77 2.25
N PHE A 97 -11.38 20.04 2.55
CA PHE A 97 -10.24 19.95 1.64
C PHE A 97 -9.54 18.60 1.84
N ALA A 98 -9.42 17.82 0.77
CA ALA A 98 -8.75 16.52 0.74
C ALA A 98 -7.22 16.71 0.65
N PHE A 99 -6.64 17.25 1.71
CA PHE A 99 -5.23 17.64 1.78
C PHE A 99 -4.24 16.46 1.87
N ALA A 100 -4.71 15.25 2.20
CA ALA A 100 -3.90 14.08 2.49
C ALA A 100 -4.35 12.88 1.65
N HIS A 101 -3.93 12.83 0.39
CA HIS A 101 -4.30 11.77 -0.54
C HIS A 101 -3.11 10.83 -0.80
N GLU A 102 -2.00 11.35 -1.31
CA GLU A 102 -0.95 10.54 -1.95
C GLU A 102 0.49 10.97 -1.59
N ALA A 103 1.51 10.28 -2.13
CA ALA A 103 2.95 10.54 -1.90
C ALA A 103 3.41 10.65 -0.43
N PRO A 104 3.01 9.76 0.50
CA PRO A 104 3.55 9.81 1.85
C PRO A 104 5.04 9.46 1.84
N VAL A 105 5.90 10.42 2.17
CA VAL A 105 7.36 10.24 2.28
C VAL A 105 7.85 10.74 3.63
N TYR A 106 8.46 9.83 4.40
CA TYR A 106 9.04 10.16 5.70
C TYR A 106 10.47 10.70 5.56
N ILE A 107 10.77 11.80 6.24
CA ILE A 107 12.10 12.42 6.31
C ILE A 107 12.65 12.26 7.74
N PRO A 108 13.58 11.31 7.97
CA PRO A 108 14.12 11.04 9.30
C PRO A 108 14.81 12.23 9.96
N GLU A 109 15.46 13.09 9.16
CA GLU A 109 16.25 14.22 9.67
C GLU A 109 15.39 15.28 10.38
N THR A 110 14.13 15.44 9.97
CA THR A 110 13.20 16.41 10.54
C THR A 110 12.03 15.78 11.30
N ASP A 111 11.91 14.45 11.26
CA ASP A 111 10.77 13.70 11.77
C ASP A 111 9.43 14.18 11.17
N GLU A 112 9.45 14.46 9.87
CA GLU A 112 8.30 14.96 9.11
C GLU A 112 7.86 13.96 8.05
N VAL A 113 6.57 13.95 7.73
CA VAL A 113 6.02 13.25 6.57
C VAL A 113 5.52 14.27 5.57
N PHE A 114 6.00 14.16 4.33
CA PHE A 114 5.51 14.88 3.17
C PHE A 114 4.43 14.08 2.48
N PHE A 115 3.46 14.74 1.84
CA PHE A 115 2.37 14.11 1.11
C PHE A 115 1.65 15.13 0.22
N ALA A 116 0.86 14.66 -0.73
CA ALA A 116 0.11 15.46 -1.68
C ALA A 116 -1.40 15.42 -1.42
N SER A 117 -2.07 16.53 -1.75
CA SER A 117 -3.52 16.60 -1.78
C SER A 117 -4.09 15.91 -3.02
N ASP A 118 -5.39 15.64 -2.97
CA ASP A 118 -6.12 14.94 -4.03
C ASP A 118 -6.06 15.66 -5.40
N GLU A 119 -6.11 14.88 -6.48
CA GLU A 119 -6.04 15.34 -7.87
C GLU A 119 -7.41 15.19 -8.58
N GLY A 120 -7.94 16.29 -9.12
CA GLY A 120 -9.09 16.25 -10.04
C GLY A 120 -10.45 15.93 -9.42
N VAL A 121 -10.59 15.97 -8.09
CA VAL A 121 -11.87 15.76 -7.39
C VAL A 121 -12.37 17.01 -6.67
N PRO A 122 -13.69 17.13 -6.37
CA PRO A 122 -14.27 18.33 -5.78
C PRO A 122 -13.61 18.80 -4.47
N LEU A 123 -13.17 17.87 -3.62
CA LEU A 123 -12.49 18.21 -2.37
C LEU A 123 -10.98 18.42 -2.53
N GLY A 124 -10.38 18.04 -3.66
CA GLY A 124 -8.96 18.25 -3.95
C GLY A 124 -8.65 19.68 -4.38
N HIS A 125 -9.67 20.47 -4.73
CA HIS A 125 -9.54 21.86 -5.21
C HIS A 125 -8.52 22.02 -6.35
N SER A 126 -8.37 20.96 -7.15
CA SER A 126 -7.41 20.86 -8.24
C SER A 126 -8.15 20.46 -9.52
N ASP A 127 -7.74 21.05 -10.65
CA ASP A 127 -8.35 20.87 -11.97
C ASP A 127 -7.33 21.27 -13.06
N LEU A 128 -7.77 21.40 -14.32
CA LEU A 128 -6.89 21.84 -15.41
C LEU A 128 -6.23 23.21 -15.17
N ASN A 129 -6.82 24.07 -14.35
CA ASN A 129 -6.38 25.43 -14.05
C ASN A 129 -5.72 25.54 -12.66
N HIS A 130 -6.03 24.67 -11.70
CA HIS A 130 -5.50 24.68 -10.33
C HIS A 130 -4.67 23.43 -10.00
N ASN A 131 -3.43 23.60 -9.52
CA ASN A 131 -2.56 22.47 -9.18
C ASN A 131 -3.02 21.85 -7.85
N ASN A 132 -2.73 20.57 -7.62
CA ASN A 132 -2.77 20.04 -6.27
C ASN A 132 -1.58 20.58 -5.45
N MET A 133 -1.62 20.36 -4.13
CA MET A 133 -0.68 20.95 -3.18
C MET A 133 0.12 19.86 -2.47
N VAL A 134 1.39 20.14 -2.18
CA VAL A 134 2.23 19.29 -1.33
C VAL A 134 2.29 19.88 0.07
N PHE A 135 2.14 19.04 1.06
CA PHE A 135 2.18 19.39 2.48
C PHE A 135 3.23 18.58 3.22
N LYS A 136 3.56 19.04 4.42
CA LYS A 136 4.27 18.25 5.41
C LYS A 136 3.68 18.42 6.80
N LEU A 137 3.85 17.42 7.66
CA LEU A 137 3.47 17.45 9.07
C LEU A 137 4.58 16.84 9.94
N SER A 138 4.71 17.33 11.18
CA SER A 138 5.68 16.81 12.15
C SER A 138 5.07 15.70 13.01
N LEU A 139 5.71 14.52 13.00
CA LEU A 139 5.26 13.39 13.81
C LEU A 139 5.54 13.60 15.30
N ALA A 140 6.66 14.22 15.65
CA ALA A 140 6.94 14.62 17.04
C ALA A 140 5.84 15.52 17.62
N ASN A 141 5.29 16.45 16.83
CA ASN A 141 4.17 17.29 17.27
C ASN A 141 2.87 16.49 17.39
N ALA A 142 2.58 15.60 16.44
CA ALA A 142 1.43 14.71 16.49
C ALA A 142 1.44 13.81 17.73
N GLU A 143 2.57 13.18 18.03
CA GLU A 143 2.70 12.30 19.19
C GLU A 143 2.59 13.05 20.53
N ARG A 144 3.14 14.27 20.61
CA ARG A 144 2.95 15.14 21.79
C ARG A 144 1.48 15.48 21.99
N ALA A 145 0.79 15.89 20.94
CA ALA A 145 -0.62 16.23 21.00
C ALA A 145 -1.48 15.02 21.42
N LEU A 146 -1.20 13.84 20.86
CA LEU A 146 -1.86 12.59 21.27
C LEU A 146 -1.58 12.23 22.73
N GLN A 147 -0.35 12.45 23.22
CA GLN A 147 -0.04 12.23 24.63
C GLN A 147 -0.83 13.17 25.55
N GLU A 148 -0.94 14.45 25.18
CA GLU A 148 -1.70 15.46 25.93
C GLU A 148 -3.22 15.21 25.88
N SER A 149 -3.73 14.64 24.79
CA SER A 149 -5.14 14.26 24.63
C SER A 149 -5.51 12.93 25.28
N GLY A 150 -4.53 12.15 25.74
CA GLY A 150 -4.76 10.79 26.25
C GLY A 150 -5.03 9.75 25.16
N GLY A 151 -4.59 10.00 23.92
CA GLY A 151 -4.77 9.12 22.77
C GLY A 151 -5.99 9.43 21.91
N GLU A 152 -6.78 10.44 22.28
CA GLU A 152 -7.92 10.93 21.50
C GLU A 152 -7.48 11.68 20.24
N ALA A 153 -8.38 11.77 19.26
CA ALA A 153 -8.15 12.48 18.00
C ALA A 153 -7.64 13.91 18.22
N VAL A 154 -6.62 14.30 17.45
CA VAL A 154 -6.02 15.63 17.46
C VAL A 154 -5.97 16.21 16.05
N ASN A 155 -5.76 17.52 15.95
CA ASN A 155 -5.59 18.20 14.67
C ASN A 155 -4.32 19.06 14.70
N VAL A 156 -3.18 18.46 14.34
CA VAL A 156 -1.90 19.18 14.28
C VAL A 156 -1.78 20.00 13.00
N PRO A 157 -1.06 21.12 13.02
CA PRO A 157 -0.87 21.94 11.84
C PRO A 157 -0.11 21.19 10.74
N ILE A 158 -0.58 21.35 9.51
CA ILE A 158 0.12 20.97 8.28
C ILE A 158 0.76 22.22 7.66
N THR A 159 1.90 22.04 7.00
CA THR A 159 2.63 23.13 6.34
C THR A 159 2.63 22.89 4.84
N HIS A 160 2.14 23.86 4.07
CA HIS A 160 2.23 23.84 2.61
C HIS A 160 3.69 23.98 2.15
N VAL A 161 4.10 23.14 1.22
CA VAL A 161 5.43 23.10 0.61
C VAL A 161 5.29 23.64 -0.82
N PRO A 162 5.62 24.91 -1.08
CA PRO A 162 5.52 25.46 -2.42
C PRO A 162 6.59 24.82 -3.32
N LEU A 163 6.16 24.22 -4.42
CA LEU A 163 7.02 23.66 -5.46
C LEU A 163 6.88 24.47 -6.75
N ASP A 164 7.88 24.39 -7.61
CA ASP A 164 7.88 25.12 -8.88
C ASP A 164 6.91 24.52 -9.91
N ASP A 165 6.70 25.25 -11.01
CA ASP A 165 5.75 24.90 -12.07
C ASP A 165 6.11 23.62 -12.86
N ASN A 166 7.27 23.02 -12.64
CA ASN A 166 7.60 21.71 -13.21
C ASN A 166 6.84 20.58 -12.50
N VAL A 167 6.43 20.78 -11.24
CA VAL A 167 5.72 19.78 -10.44
C VAL A 167 4.22 19.99 -10.58
N GLN A 168 3.52 19.08 -11.26
CA GLN A 168 2.10 19.25 -11.61
C GLN A 168 1.31 18.00 -11.32
N MET A 169 0.31 18.12 -10.44
CA MET A 169 -0.52 17.00 -9.99
C MET A 169 0.35 15.90 -9.39
N THR A 170 1.02 16.22 -8.26
CA THR A 170 1.85 15.25 -7.54
C THR A 170 0.99 14.11 -7.07
N ASN A 171 1.35 12.90 -7.48
CA ASN A 171 0.65 11.69 -7.09
C ASN A 171 1.53 10.96 -6.07
N GLY A 172 2.34 9.98 -6.46
CA GLY A 172 3.18 9.19 -5.57
C GLY A 172 4.57 9.73 -5.32
N GLY A 173 5.26 9.10 -4.35
CA GLY A 173 6.56 9.56 -3.88
C GLY A 173 7.31 8.52 -3.06
N THR A 174 8.64 8.65 -3.04
CA THR A 174 9.53 7.81 -2.24
C THR A 174 10.75 8.57 -1.78
N GLY A 175 11.41 8.07 -0.74
CA GLY A 175 12.69 8.59 -0.27
C GLY A 175 12.90 8.34 1.22
N PRO A 176 13.99 8.91 1.77
CA PRO A 176 14.96 9.77 1.09
C PRO A 176 15.81 9.02 0.04
N PHE A 177 15.94 9.59 -1.15
CA PHE A 177 16.83 9.12 -2.22
C PHE A 177 17.95 10.15 -2.42
N ARG A 178 19.19 9.78 -2.08
CA ARG A 178 20.35 10.69 -2.12
C ARG A 178 20.07 12.03 -1.41
N GLY A 179 19.37 11.97 -0.27
CA GLY A 179 18.97 13.13 0.53
C GLY A 179 17.80 13.96 -0.01
N ASN A 180 17.14 13.50 -1.08
CA ASN A 180 15.99 14.16 -1.69
C ASN A 180 14.72 13.31 -1.59
N ILE A 181 13.57 13.93 -1.80
CA ILE A 181 12.31 13.23 -2.09
C ILE A 181 12.26 12.98 -3.59
N VAL A 182 11.88 11.78 -4.01
CA VAL A 182 11.47 11.51 -5.39
C VAL A 182 9.96 11.64 -5.45
N LEU A 183 9.46 12.50 -6.33
CA LEU A 183 8.02 12.58 -6.62
C LEU A 183 7.76 12.19 -8.06
N VAL A 184 6.62 11.54 -8.28
CA VAL A 184 6.04 11.37 -9.60
C VAL A 184 4.77 12.17 -9.73
N ASN A 185 4.56 12.69 -10.94
CA ASN A 185 3.55 13.69 -11.21
C ASN A 185 2.69 13.24 -12.40
N THR A 186 1.37 13.33 -12.23
CA THR A 186 0.34 13.02 -13.24
C THR A 186 0.47 13.94 -14.47
N GLY A 187 1.01 15.15 -14.30
CA GLY A 187 0.99 16.18 -15.33
C GLY A 187 -0.37 16.88 -15.41
N ARG A 188 -0.45 17.94 -16.23
CA ARG A 188 -1.67 18.76 -16.30
C ARG A 188 -1.75 19.54 -17.61
N GLY A 189 -2.78 19.25 -18.41
CA GLY A 189 -2.93 19.83 -19.75
C GLY A 189 -1.65 19.63 -20.58
N PRO A 190 -1.02 20.69 -21.12
CA PRO A 190 0.21 20.59 -21.89
C PRO A 190 1.47 20.34 -21.04
N ARG A 191 1.38 20.42 -19.70
CA ARG A 191 2.52 20.17 -18.80
C ARG A 191 2.69 18.65 -18.61
N PRO A 192 3.86 18.09 -18.91
CA PRO A 192 4.05 16.65 -19.02
C PRO A 192 4.08 15.97 -17.64
N PRO A 193 3.63 14.71 -17.53
CA PRO A 193 3.96 13.85 -16.39
C PRO A 193 5.49 13.73 -16.24
N ASN A 194 5.99 13.65 -15.01
CA ASN A 194 7.43 13.58 -14.80
C ASN A 194 7.84 12.95 -13.45
N VAL A 195 9.10 12.53 -13.39
CA VAL A 195 9.82 12.12 -12.19
C VAL A 195 10.73 13.27 -11.79
N VAL A 196 10.67 13.71 -10.53
CA VAL A 196 11.47 14.82 -10.01
C VAL A 196 12.16 14.46 -8.71
N LEU A 197 13.30 15.11 -8.44
CA LEU A 197 13.88 15.24 -7.11
C LEU A 197 13.42 16.54 -6.49
N VAL A 198 13.06 16.50 -5.22
CA VAL A 198 12.72 17.66 -4.40
C VAL A 198 13.61 17.66 -3.16
N ASN A 199 14.32 18.76 -2.93
CA ASN A 199 15.04 18.92 -1.67
C ASN A 199 14.01 19.07 -0.52
N PRO A 200 14.06 18.24 0.55
CA PRO A 200 13.11 18.36 1.66
C PRO A 200 13.28 19.67 2.45
N GLN A 201 14.44 20.33 2.34
CA GLN A 201 14.73 21.60 2.99
C GLN A 201 14.37 22.80 2.11
N PRO A 202 13.88 23.91 2.70
CA PRO A 202 13.71 25.17 1.99
C PRO A 202 15.01 25.61 1.29
N PRO A 203 14.94 26.12 0.05
CA PRO A 203 13.72 26.53 -0.67
C PRO A 203 13.06 25.42 -1.51
N ASN A 204 13.27 24.14 -1.18
CA ASN A 204 12.63 22.99 -1.83
C ASN A 204 12.90 22.88 -3.33
N ASN A 205 14.15 23.11 -3.73
CA ASN A 205 14.59 23.05 -5.13
C ASN A 205 14.17 21.74 -5.81
N VAL A 206 13.65 21.87 -7.02
CA VAL A 206 13.18 20.77 -7.87
C VAL A 206 14.23 20.49 -8.95
N THR A 207 14.45 19.21 -9.27
CA THR A 207 15.22 18.76 -10.43
C THR A 207 14.42 17.72 -11.21
N VAL A 208 14.13 17.99 -12.48
CA VAL A 208 13.43 17.03 -13.35
C VAL A 208 14.41 15.94 -13.80
N LEU A 209 14.09 14.68 -13.52
CA LEU A 209 14.87 13.52 -13.94
C LEU A 209 14.39 12.96 -15.29
N LEU A 210 13.07 12.88 -15.47
CA LEU A 210 12.46 12.27 -16.65
C LEU A 210 11.05 12.84 -16.87
N ASN A 211 10.66 13.11 -18.11
CA ASN A 211 9.30 13.58 -18.45
C ASN A 211 8.71 12.97 -19.73
N ASN A 212 9.37 11.95 -20.30
CA ASN A 212 8.94 11.26 -21.51
C ASN A 212 9.61 9.89 -21.63
N TYR A 213 9.04 9.04 -22.48
CA TYR A 213 9.61 7.78 -22.93
C TYR A 213 10.02 7.89 -24.41
N TYR A 214 11.29 8.24 -24.66
CA TYR A 214 11.86 8.42 -26.01
C TYR A 214 10.99 9.33 -26.92
N GLY A 215 10.51 10.44 -26.37
CA GLY A 215 9.64 11.41 -27.04
C GLY A 215 8.15 11.13 -26.91
N ARG A 216 7.74 9.94 -26.43
CA ARG A 216 6.34 9.65 -26.10
C ARG A 216 6.02 10.20 -24.71
N GLN A 217 4.88 10.85 -24.57
CA GLN A 217 4.41 11.31 -23.27
C GLN A 217 3.87 10.12 -22.49
N PHE A 218 4.26 10.02 -21.22
CA PHE A 218 3.62 9.12 -20.25
C PHE A 218 2.12 9.44 -20.15
N ASN A 219 1.34 8.48 -19.68
CA ASN A 219 -0.10 8.66 -19.47
C ASN A 219 -0.32 9.63 -18.30
N SER A 220 0.02 9.15 -17.10
CA SER A 220 0.07 9.89 -15.84
C SER A 220 0.77 9.01 -14.81
N LEU A 221 1.90 9.49 -14.30
CA LEU A 221 2.70 8.70 -13.37
C LEU A 221 2.01 8.67 -12.01
N ASN A 222 1.91 7.48 -11.42
CA ASN A 222 1.10 7.26 -10.22
C ASN A 222 1.97 7.01 -8.98
N ASP A 223 2.67 5.88 -8.86
CA ASP A 223 3.56 5.62 -7.71
C ASP A 223 5.01 5.34 -8.13
N VAL A 224 5.96 5.48 -7.20
CA VAL A 224 7.39 5.31 -7.42
C VAL A 224 8.09 4.69 -6.22
N LYS A 225 9.05 3.79 -6.46
CA LYS A 225 9.95 3.22 -5.44
C LYS A 225 11.39 3.10 -5.92
N VAL A 226 12.31 3.20 -4.97
CA VAL A 226 13.72 2.86 -5.17
C VAL A 226 13.87 1.34 -4.96
N LEU A 227 14.61 0.67 -5.83
CA LEU A 227 15.00 -0.73 -5.61
C LEU A 227 16.04 -0.79 -4.47
N PRO A 228 15.77 -1.52 -3.36
CA PRO A 228 16.65 -1.54 -2.19
C PRO A 228 18.10 -1.88 -2.52
N GLY A 229 19.04 -1.14 -1.93
CA GLY A 229 20.47 -1.31 -2.12
C GLY A 229 21.02 -0.83 -3.48
N THR A 230 20.20 -0.15 -4.28
CA THR A 230 20.59 0.42 -5.58
C THR A 230 20.11 1.85 -5.71
N ASP A 231 20.51 2.53 -6.79
CA ASP A 231 20.00 3.86 -7.15
C ASP A 231 18.96 3.83 -8.29
N ILE A 232 18.29 2.70 -8.47
CA ILE A 232 17.35 2.49 -9.58
C ILE A 232 15.92 2.76 -9.11
N LEU A 233 15.20 3.57 -9.89
CA LEU A 233 13.80 3.91 -9.66
C LEU A 233 12.87 3.02 -10.47
N PHE A 234 11.72 2.70 -9.90
CA PHE A 234 10.61 2.02 -10.54
C PHE A 234 9.36 2.83 -10.34
N PHE A 235 8.55 3.00 -11.38
CA PHE A 235 7.31 3.76 -11.28
C PHE A 235 6.22 3.19 -12.17
N THR A 236 4.98 3.45 -11.79
CA THR A 236 3.78 3.06 -12.55
C THR A 236 3.30 4.20 -13.42
N ASP A 237 2.90 3.87 -14.65
CA ASP A 237 2.25 4.79 -15.58
C ASP A 237 0.86 4.23 -15.90
N VAL A 238 -0.15 5.01 -15.59
CA VAL A 238 -1.55 4.60 -15.62
C VAL A 238 -2.38 5.76 -16.17
N GLN A 239 -3.59 5.49 -16.63
CA GLN A 239 -4.45 6.46 -17.32
C GLN A 239 -5.30 7.36 -16.40
N TYR A 240 -4.98 7.51 -15.12
CA TYR A 240 -5.80 8.29 -14.18
C TYR A 240 -5.95 9.76 -14.56
N GLY A 241 -4.88 10.39 -15.05
CA GLY A 241 -4.93 11.77 -15.52
C GLY A 241 -5.96 11.96 -16.64
N PHE A 242 -6.16 10.96 -17.51
CA PHE A 242 -7.22 10.99 -18.53
C PHE A 242 -8.61 10.78 -17.90
N ILE A 243 -8.76 9.79 -17.01
CA ILE A 243 -10.03 9.49 -16.31
C ILE A 243 -10.52 10.71 -15.51
N SER A 244 -9.62 11.44 -14.87
CA SER A 244 -9.91 12.64 -14.08
C SER A 244 -9.96 13.94 -14.91
N GLY A 245 -9.83 13.86 -16.24
CA GLY A 245 -9.90 15.02 -17.14
C GLY A 245 -8.72 16.01 -17.04
N LEU A 246 -7.60 15.58 -16.44
CA LEU A 246 -6.38 16.37 -16.28
C LEU A 246 -5.43 16.28 -17.48
N ARG A 247 -5.55 15.20 -18.27
CA ARG A 247 -4.70 14.85 -19.40
C ARG A 247 -5.54 14.39 -20.59
N ASP A 248 -4.95 14.47 -21.78
CA ASP A 248 -5.50 13.89 -23.00
C ASP A 248 -5.49 12.36 -22.93
N ALA A 249 -6.18 11.72 -23.88
CA ALA A 249 -6.20 10.27 -24.01
C ALA A 249 -4.77 9.68 -24.07
N PRO A 250 -4.53 8.55 -23.39
CA PRO A 250 -3.21 7.93 -23.32
C PRO A 250 -2.70 7.50 -24.71
N LEU A 251 -1.38 7.60 -24.91
CA LEU A 251 -0.70 7.18 -26.15
C LEU A 251 0.11 5.88 -25.97
N MET A 252 0.09 5.32 -24.76
CA MET A 252 0.78 4.10 -24.37
C MET A 252 -0.13 3.26 -23.47
N GLU A 253 0.11 1.95 -23.43
CA GLU A 253 -0.53 1.07 -22.46
C GLU A 253 -0.05 1.39 -21.03
N ASN A 254 -0.81 0.91 -20.04
CA ASN A 254 -0.43 1.07 -18.65
C ASN A 254 0.69 0.08 -18.30
N HIS A 255 1.80 0.59 -17.78
CA HIS A 255 3.04 -0.17 -17.62
C HIS A 255 3.72 0.15 -16.29
N VAL A 256 4.63 -0.74 -15.90
CA VAL A 256 5.66 -0.43 -14.90
C VAL A 256 6.97 -0.16 -15.61
N TYR A 257 7.62 0.95 -15.27
CA TYR A 257 8.89 1.37 -15.83
C TYR A 257 10.00 1.30 -14.79
N ARG A 258 11.22 1.14 -15.28
CA ARG A 258 12.47 1.34 -14.55
C ARG A 258 13.19 2.56 -15.12
N LEU A 259 13.75 3.39 -14.25
CA LEU A 259 14.64 4.51 -14.57
C LEU A 259 15.95 4.38 -13.81
N ASP A 260 17.05 4.52 -14.55
CA ASP A 260 18.39 4.77 -14.01
C ASP A 260 18.66 6.28 -14.04
N PRO A 261 18.69 6.98 -12.89
CA PRO A 261 18.82 8.44 -12.84
C PRO A 261 20.17 8.96 -13.34
N ASP A 262 21.22 8.15 -13.29
CA ASP A 262 22.57 8.58 -13.67
C ASP A 262 22.78 8.54 -15.18
N THR A 263 22.20 7.53 -15.84
CA THR A 263 22.31 7.34 -17.29
C THR A 263 21.11 7.86 -18.08
N GLY A 264 19.98 8.08 -17.41
CA GLY A 264 18.68 8.37 -18.04
C GLY A 264 18.05 7.16 -18.73
N ALA A 265 18.61 5.96 -18.54
CA ALA A 265 18.10 4.75 -19.17
C ALA A 265 16.73 4.38 -18.58
N VAL A 266 15.68 4.46 -19.41
CA VAL A 266 14.31 4.12 -19.06
C VAL A 266 13.79 2.96 -19.92
N ARG A 267 13.09 2.00 -19.30
CA ARG A 267 12.44 0.90 -20.03
C ARG A 267 11.26 0.32 -19.26
N VAL A 268 10.35 -0.31 -20.00
CA VAL A 268 9.27 -1.12 -19.42
C VAL A 268 9.87 -2.37 -18.74
N VAL A 269 9.34 -2.72 -17.57
CA VAL A 269 9.72 -3.92 -16.81
C VAL A 269 8.56 -4.86 -16.52
N ALA A 270 7.31 -4.38 -16.61
CA ALA A 270 6.11 -5.19 -16.48
C ALA A 270 4.97 -4.63 -17.36
N THR A 271 4.21 -5.54 -17.97
CA THR A 271 3.03 -5.28 -18.83
C THR A 271 1.84 -6.09 -18.32
N ASP A 272 0.71 -6.04 -19.03
CA ASP A 272 -0.49 -6.85 -18.80
C ASP A 272 -1.18 -6.61 -17.44
N LEU A 273 -1.00 -5.41 -16.87
CA LEU A 273 -1.72 -4.90 -15.69
C LEU A 273 -2.82 -3.95 -16.19
N ASP A 274 -4.01 -3.97 -15.60
CA ASP A 274 -5.10 -3.09 -16.05
C ASP A 274 -4.82 -1.63 -15.62
N LYS A 275 -4.64 -1.40 -14.32
CA LYS A 275 -4.26 -0.10 -13.75
C LYS A 275 -3.17 -0.33 -12.68
N PRO A 276 -1.89 -0.48 -13.07
CA PRO A 276 -0.80 -0.60 -12.11
C PRO A 276 -0.74 0.67 -11.28
N ASN A 277 -0.70 0.52 -9.97
CA ASN A 277 -0.82 1.63 -9.03
C ASN A 277 0.38 1.60 -8.06
N GLY A 278 0.21 1.19 -6.81
CA GLY A 278 1.27 1.10 -5.81
C GLY A 278 2.24 -0.03 -6.08
N LEU A 279 3.50 0.16 -5.66
CA LEU A 279 4.52 -0.89 -5.69
C LEU A 279 5.39 -0.86 -4.43
N ALA A 280 5.89 -2.03 -4.03
CA ALA A 280 6.80 -2.15 -2.90
C ALA A 280 7.72 -3.37 -3.04
N PHE A 281 8.99 -3.22 -2.64
CA PHE A 281 10.00 -4.27 -2.70
C PHE A 281 10.17 -4.95 -1.34
N THR A 282 10.56 -6.22 -1.35
CA THR A 282 11.18 -6.84 -0.18
C THR A 282 12.54 -6.20 0.11
N ALA A 283 13.01 -6.29 1.36
CA ALA A 283 14.28 -5.68 1.79
C ALA A 283 15.51 -6.15 0.99
N ASP A 284 15.47 -7.37 0.45
CA ASP A 284 16.53 -7.93 -0.39
C ASP A 284 16.41 -7.54 -1.87
N GLY A 285 15.38 -6.78 -2.25
CA GLY A 285 15.12 -6.32 -3.62
C GLY A 285 14.76 -7.43 -4.61
N ARG A 286 14.54 -8.67 -4.16
CA ARG A 286 14.33 -9.82 -5.06
C ARG A 286 12.87 -10.03 -5.44
N THR A 287 11.96 -9.49 -4.64
CA THR A 287 10.51 -9.59 -4.86
C THR A 287 9.92 -8.20 -4.88
N VAL A 288 8.97 -7.99 -5.78
CA VAL A 288 8.18 -6.75 -5.86
C VAL A 288 6.70 -7.09 -5.87
N TYR A 289 5.94 -6.30 -5.14
CA TYR A 289 4.48 -6.32 -5.15
C TYR A 289 4.00 -5.13 -5.97
N VAL A 290 2.96 -5.33 -6.78
CA VAL A 290 2.30 -4.28 -7.55
C VAL A 290 0.80 -4.43 -7.38
N SER A 291 0.12 -3.38 -6.94
CA SER A 291 -1.34 -3.34 -6.91
C SER A 291 -1.89 -3.03 -8.30
N ASP A 292 -2.98 -3.70 -8.64
CA ASP A 292 -3.75 -3.48 -9.86
C ASP A 292 -5.17 -3.10 -9.46
N SER A 293 -5.47 -1.82 -9.65
CA SER A 293 -6.71 -1.16 -9.27
C SER A 293 -7.62 -0.97 -10.47
N GLY A 294 -7.65 -1.96 -11.38
CA GLY A 294 -8.47 -1.94 -12.58
C GLY A 294 -9.96 -1.65 -12.33
N ALA A 295 -10.49 -1.99 -11.16
CA ALA A 295 -11.86 -1.64 -10.74
C ALA A 295 -12.08 -0.13 -10.50
N ALA A 296 -11.01 0.67 -10.43
CA ALA A 296 -11.09 2.13 -10.44
C ALA A 296 -11.74 2.61 -11.75
N GLY A 297 -12.80 3.42 -11.63
CA GLY A 297 -13.66 3.82 -12.76
C GLY A 297 -15.00 3.08 -12.84
N GLY A 298 -15.30 2.19 -11.87
CA GLY A 298 -16.67 1.72 -11.60
C GLY A 298 -16.99 0.31 -12.10
N SER A 299 -16.03 -0.41 -12.66
CA SER A 299 -16.23 -1.83 -13.05
C SER A 299 -15.77 -2.75 -11.93
N VAL A 300 -16.72 -3.23 -11.13
CA VAL A 300 -16.43 -4.12 -9.97
C VAL A 300 -15.95 -5.53 -10.35
N THR A 301 -15.87 -5.83 -11.64
CA THR A 301 -15.35 -7.11 -12.16
C THR A 301 -13.89 -7.03 -12.61
N GLU A 302 -13.31 -5.83 -12.65
CA GLU A 302 -11.90 -5.62 -12.99
C GLU A 302 -10.98 -5.84 -11.78
N PRO A 303 -9.66 -5.92 -11.97
CA PRO A 303 -8.72 -6.19 -10.89
C PRO A 303 -8.87 -5.25 -9.69
N THR A 304 -8.85 -5.85 -8.50
CA THR A 304 -8.56 -5.22 -7.22
C THR A 304 -7.53 -6.08 -6.48
N THR A 305 -6.47 -6.39 -7.22
CA THR A 305 -5.56 -7.52 -6.93
C THR A 305 -4.17 -7.01 -6.69
N ILE A 306 -3.49 -7.58 -5.70
CA ILE A 306 -2.06 -7.39 -5.47
C ILE A 306 -1.34 -8.54 -6.14
N TYR A 307 -0.45 -8.22 -7.07
CA TYR A 307 0.40 -9.19 -7.75
C TYR A 307 1.81 -9.18 -7.16
N VAL A 308 2.48 -10.33 -7.24
CA VAL A 308 3.89 -10.53 -6.89
C VAL A 308 4.67 -10.84 -8.15
N PHE A 309 5.88 -10.32 -8.24
CA PHE A 309 6.86 -10.63 -9.27
C PHE A 309 8.23 -10.90 -8.65
N ASP A 310 9.02 -11.72 -9.32
CA ASP A 310 10.44 -11.85 -9.05
C ASP A 310 11.19 -10.76 -9.84
N VAL A 311 12.16 -10.12 -9.20
CA VAL A 311 13.04 -9.11 -9.81
C VAL A 311 14.27 -9.81 -10.36
N ASP A 312 14.44 -9.79 -11.69
CA ASP A 312 15.62 -10.37 -12.32
C ASP A 312 16.90 -9.65 -11.84
N PRO A 313 17.91 -10.35 -11.32
CA PRO A 313 19.06 -9.71 -10.66
C PRO A 313 20.03 -9.00 -11.63
N THR A 314 19.88 -9.20 -12.94
CA THR A 314 20.77 -8.59 -13.94
C THR A 314 20.11 -7.40 -14.62
N THR A 315 18.88 -7.61 -15.08
CA THR A 315 18.13 -6.63 -15.85
C THR A 315 17.21 -5.80 -14.95
N HIS A 316 16.76 -6.36 -13.83
CA HIS A 316 15.65 -5.87 -13.01
C HIS A 316 14.29 -5.86 -13.72
N ALA A 317 14.09 -6.74 -14.72
CA ALA A 317 12.77 -7.02 -15.26
C ALA A 317 11.90 -7.73 -14.21
N PHE A 318 10.58 -7.51 -14.26
CA PHE A 318 9.64 -8.20 -13.38
C PHE A 318 9.18 -9.48 -14.09
N THR A 319 9.32 -10.61 -13.40
CA THR A 319 9.06 -11.95 -13.95
C THR A 319 8.17 -12.76 -13.01
N ASN A 320 7.65 -13.90 -13.47
CA ASN A 320 6.88 -14.83 -12.64
C ASN A 320 5.69 -14.20 -11.89
N ARG A 321 4.87 -13.42 -12.61
CA ARG A 321 3.64 -12.81 -12.08
C ARG A 321 2.75 -13.85 -11.43
N ARG A 322 2.35 -13.59 -10.19
CA ARG A 322 1.42 -14.43 -9.41
C ARG A 322 0.55 -13.56 -8.51
N VAL A 323 -0.61 -14.07 -8.11
CA VAL A 323 -1.52 -13.37 -7.20
C VAL A 323 -0.99 -13.50 -5.76
N LEU A 324 -0.95 -12.40 -5.03
CA LEU A 324 -0.85 -12.41 -3.56
C LEU A 324 -2.25 -12.46 -2.95
N ALA A 325 -3.05 -11.44 -3.26
CA ALA A 325 -4.33 -11.20 -2.60
C ALA A 325 -5.29 -10.46 -3.53
N TYR A 326 -6.58 -10.64 -3.28
CA TYR A 326 -7.69 -9.85 -3.81
C TYR A 326 -8.33 -9.13 -2.62
N VAL A 327 -8.37 -7.80 -2.62
CA VAL A 327 -8.85 -7.05 -1.45
C VAL A 327 -10.37 -7.06 -1.39
N ASP A 328 -10.92 -7.07 -0.19
CA ASP A 328 -12.38 -7.19 0.04
C ASP A 328 -13.10 -5.83 0.09
N ALA A 329 -12.36 -4.71 0.11
CA ALA A 329 -12.90 -3.36 0.21
C ALA A 329 -12.29 -2.43 -0.85
N GLY A 330 -13.07 -2.16 -1.90
CA GLY A 330 -12.70 -1.24 -2.98
C GLY A 330 -11.52 -1.70 -3.82
N ILE A 331 -10.48 -0.88 -3.92
CA ILE A 331 -9.25 -1.12 -4.68
C ILE A 331 -8.03 -1.24 -3.76
N ALA A 332 -7.04 -2.03 -4.20
CA ALA A 332 -5.69 -1.96 -3.66
C ALA A 332 -4.95 -0.77 -4.30
N ASP A 333 -4.49 0.17 -3.48
CA ASP A 333 -3.85 1.41 -3.92
C ASP A 333 -2.36 1.39 -3.55
N GLY A 334 -1.86 2.37 -2.78
CA GLY A 334 -0.49 2.40 -2.28
C GLY A 334 -0.07 1.16 -1.47
N LEU A 335 1.19 0.74 -1.65
CA LEU A 335 1.78 -0.43 -1.00
C LEU A 335 2.99 -0.09 -0.13
N GLN A 336 3.16 -0.84 0.97
CA GLN A 336 4.39 -0.92 1.76
C GLN A 336 4.68 -2.36 2.16
N VAL A 337 5.93 -2.65 2.52
CA VAL A 337 6.37 -3.97 3.00
C VAL A 337 7.12 -3.78 4.31
N ASP A 338 6.91 -4.68 5.27
CA ASP A 338 7.70 -4.72 6.51
C ASP A 338 8.94 -5.62 6.38
N THR A 339 9.83 -5.57 7.36
CA THR A 339 11.09 -6.35 7.36
C THR A 339 10.88 -7.86 7.45
N ASP A 340 9.68 -8.33 7.80
CA ASP A 340 9.32 -9.74 7.85
C ASP A 340 8.64 -10.20 6.55
N GLY A 341 8.44 -9.28 5.60
CA GLY A 341 7.86 -9.52 4.28
C GLY A 341 6.34 -9.41 4.22
N ASN A 342 5.67 -8.95 5.29
CA ASN A 342 4.24 -8.70 5.25
C ASN A 342 3.95 -7.46 4.38
N VAL A 343 2.86 -7.53 3.62
CA VAL A 343 2.46 -6.52 2.64
C VAL A 343 1.30 -5.71 3.20
N TYR A 344 1.44 -4.40 3.19
CA TYR A 344 0.44 -3.45 3.63
C TYR A 344 -0.13 -2.75 2.41
N SER A 345 -1.44 -2.81 2.23
CA SER A 345 -2.13 -2.19 1.09
C SER A 345 -3.17 -1.21 1.60
N ALA A 346 -3.12 0.01 1.09
CA ALA A 346 -4.18 0.99 1.28
C ALA A 346 -5.43 0.55 0.48
N CYS A 347 -6.59 0.61 1.13
CA CYS A 347 -7.88 0.12 0.64
C CYS A 347 -9.02 1.04 1.07
N SER A 348 -10.25 0.75 0.63
CA SER A 348 -11.40 1.65 0.90
C SER A 348 -11.85 1.74 2.36
N ASP A 349 -11.41 0.82 3.22
CA ASP A 349 -11.75 0.79 4.66
C ASP A 349 -10.54 1.00 5.60
N GLY A 350 -9.36 1.28 5.03
CA GLY A 350 -8.11 1.50 5.75
C GLY A 350 -6.94 0.77 5.11
N VAL A 351 -6.11 0.09 5.91
CA VAL A 351 -4.95 -0.66 5.42
C VAL A 351 -5.10 -2.14 5.70
N HIS A 352 -4.99 -2.98 4.68
CA HIS A 352 -4.99 -4.44 4.80
C HIS A 352 -3.56 -4.96 4.94
N VAL A 353 -3.35 -5.91 5.83
CA VAL A 353 -2.04 -6.51 6.10
C VAL A 353 -2.06 -7.98 5.73
N PHE A 354 -1.26 -8.37 4.76
CA PHE A 354 -1.15 -9.73 4.23
C PHE A 354 0.21 -10.33 4.59
N ALA A 355 0.23 -11.60 4.95
CA ALA A 355 1.46 -12.38 5.05
C ALA A 355 2.06 -12.64 3.65
N PRO A 356 3.36 -13.00 3.54
CA PRO A 356 3.99 -13.33 2.25
C PRO A 356 3.29 -14.45 1.45
N ASP A 357 2.49 -15.29 2.12
CA ASP A 357 1.73 -16.37 1.50
C ASP A 357 0.32 -15.96 1.04
N GLY A 358 -0.05 -14.68 1.19
CA GLY A 358 -1.35 -14.13 0.82
C GLY A 358 -2.42 -14.20 1.92
N THR A 359 -2.10 -14.75 3.10
CA THR A 359 -3.04 -14.77 4.22
C THR A 359 -3.34 -13.36 4.73
N LEU A 360 -4.62 -12.95 4.73
CA LEU A 360 -5.04 -11.72 5.42
C LEU A 360 -4.81 -11.88 6.94
N LEU A 361 -3.86 -11.10 7.46
CA LEU A 361 -3.52 -11.10 8.87
C LEU A 361 -4.46 -10.19 9.66
N GLY A 362 -4.69 -8.98 9.14
CA GLY A 362 -5.40 -7.95 9.85
C GLY A 362 -5.68 -6.71 9.01
N LYS A 363 -6.40 -5.76 9.61
CA LYS A 363 -6.59 -4.43 9.04
C LYS A 363 -6.32 -3.34 10.07
N LEU A 364 -5.65 -2.27 9.64
CA LEU A 364 -5.71 -0.96 10.28
C LEU A 364 -7.00 -0.29 9.79
N PHE A 365 -8.10 -0.52 10.50
CA PHE A 365 -9.44 -0.16 10.03
C PHE A 365 -9.80 1.25 10.50
N ILE A 366 -10.02 2.14 9.55
CA ILE A 366 -10.40 3.55 9.79
C ILE A 366 -11.78 3.89 9.24
N ASP A 367 -12.44 2.94 8.56
CA ASP A 367 -13.75 3.10 7.92
C ASP A 367 -13.81 4.27 6.94
N MET A 368 -12.67 4.53 6.31
CA MET A 368 -12.46 5.57 5.31
C MET A 368 -11.47 5.03 4.28
N ILE A 369 -11.57 5.54 3.06
CA ILE A 369 -10.58 5.25 2.02
C ILE A 369 -9.23 5.74 2.50
N SER A 370 -8.25 4.84 2.53
CA SER A 370 -6.84 5.20 2.58
C SER A 370 -6.30 5.05 1.17
N ALA A 371 -5.73 6.11 0.60
CA ALA A 371 -5.14 6.06 -0.73
C ALA A 371 -3.68 5.59 -0.67
N ASN A 372 -2.93 6.00 0.37
CA ASN A 372 -1.56 5.54 0.55
C ASN A 372 -1.13 5.54 2.02
N LEU A 373 0.02 4.93 2.30
CA LEU A 373 0.64 4.86 3.62
C LEU A 373 2.17 4.86 3.56
N VAL A 374 2.81 5.24 4.67
CA VAL A 374 4.27 5.11 4.84
C VAL A 374 4.64 4.68 6.25
N PHE A 375 5.70 3.86 6.36
CA PHE A 375 6.34 3.61 7.64
C PHE A 375 7.24 4.79 8.02
N ALA A 376 7.15 5.23 9.27
CA ALA A 376 7.97 6.30 9.83
C ALA A 376 8.66 5.82 11.12
N PRO A 377 9.86 5.23 11.05
CA PRO A 377 10.53 4.70 12.22
C PRO A 377 10.72 5.75 13.33
N PRO A 378 10.61 5.39 14.62
CA PRO A 378 10.33 4.05 15.10
C PRO A 378 8.82 3.76 15.15
N ASN A 379 8.42 2.54 14.74
CA ASN A 379 7.12 1.95 15.08
C ASN A 379 5.88 2.76 14.65
N ARG A 380 5.96 3.63 13.64
CA ARG A 380 4.81 4.42 13.15
C ARG A 380 4.44 4.04 11.73
N VAL A 381 3.14 4.04 11.45
CA VAL A 381 2.55 3.99 10.12
C VAL A 381 1.63 5.19 9.97
N VAL A 382 1.86 5.99 8.94
CA VAL A 382 1.01 7.14 8.60
C VAL A 382 0.11 6.74 7.44
N MET A 383 -1.18 6.98 7.57
CA MET A 383 -2.20 6.67 6.57
C MET A 383 -2.85 7.97 6.07
N LEU A 384 -2.92 8.12 4.76
CA LEU A 384 -3.52 9.27 4.09
C LEU A 384 -4.95 8.91 3.68
N ALA A 385 -5.93 9.66 4.18
CA ALA A 385 -7.36 9.36 4.04
C ALA A 385 -8.17 10.57 3.53
N GLY A 386 -7.66 11.22 2.49
CA GLY A 386 -8.23 12.39 1.82
C GLY A 386 -8.30 13.62 2.73
N THR A 387 -9.36 13.72 3.52
CA THR A 387 -9.62 14.83 4.44
C THR A 387 -9.00 14.62 5.83
N LYS A 388 -8.27 13.53 6.03
CA LYS A 388 -7.69 13.15 7.31
C LYS A 388 -6.34 12.46 7.16
N VAL A 389 -5.53 12.54 8.21
CA VAL A 389 -4.33 11.72 8.40
C VAL A 389 -4.49 10.92 9.69
N PHE A 390 -4.17 9.62 9.62
CA PHE A 390 -4.13 8.75 10.78
C PHE A 390 -2.70 8.30 11.07
N LEU A 391 -2.38 8.17 12.36
CA LEU A 391 -1.12 7.63 12.86
C LEU A 391 -1.41 6.34 13.62
N ALA A 392 -0.89 5.22 13.12
CA ALA A 392 -0.82 3.98 13.87
C ALA A 392 0.58 3.80 14.46
N LYS A 393 0.65 3.36 15.71
CA LYS A 393 1.87 2.92 16.37
C LYS A 393 1.82 1.40 16.50
N ILE A 394 2.74 0.69 15.85
CA ILE A 394 2.78 -0.78 15.79
C ILE A 394 4.22 -1.29 15.90
N ALA A 395 4.42 -2.53 16.31
CA ALA A 395 5.75 -3.12 16.51
C ALA A 395 6.50 -3.42 15.20
N ALA A 396 5.78 -3.61 14.10
CA ALA A 396 6.37 -3.86 12.79
C ALA A 396 7.25 -2.70 12.29
N LYS A 397 8.25 -3.05 11.49
CA LYS A 397 9.22 -2.11 10.91
C LYS A 397 9.12 -2.18 9.40
N GLY A 398 8.92 -1.03 8.76
CA GLY A 398 8.95 -0.94 7.30
C GLY A 398 10.32 -1.26 6.72
N VAL A 399 10.33 -1.75 5.48
CA VAL A 399 11.50 -1.67 4.61
C VAL A 399 11.79 -0.18 4.36
N VAL A 400 13.05 0.22 4.55
CA VAL A 400 13.53 1.61 4.36
C VAL A 400 14.21 1.74 3.01
#